data_AF-A0A074ZE82-F1
#
_entry.id   AF-A0A074ZE82-F1
#
_cell.length_a   1.000
_cell.length_b   1.000
_cell.length_c   1.000
_cell.angle_alpha   90.00
_cell.angle_beta   90.00
_cell.angle_gamma   90.00
#
_symmetry.space_group_name_H-M   'P 1'
#
loop_
_entity.id
_entity.type
_entity.pdbx_description
1 polymer ?
#
loop_
_entity_poly.entity_id
_entity_poly.type
_entity_poly.pdbx_seq_one_letter_code
_entity_poly.pdbx_strand_id
1 'polypeptide(L)'
;MTEVHNSSALYELKEHGLISYPGAEEEWSTEIFRNKFEVSITDMSDTLEFDMVHIDCSFANAIRRILIAEVPSISIERVYLFQNTSVMPDEVLCHRLGLVPLAIVPRHLIFPSRSLPETDELTEFNPMEHVVFDFKVSFKKSDLKGCSESSGKEFISEFNIPSVRSLAVYSSELKWVPLPGQEELFGADQPTVVSPHILINKLAVGDEIEARCVAVKGVGRDHAKFSPVAAAYYKFLPVIKLLRHIEGDEARLLQRSFARGVIGIDPKTERAYVLNARLDNGSREHMRHPQFRDDAVFVGVDSSHCIFTVESIAPTQRPPARLVRSAIEVMIEKCGHYLAIMDKPGFGDVVVEGVDPVTPAGDRKLETGSFHSRLNDRDVGLEVAHMSRDKRRVTYTFHGEDHTLGLALRYCILHSTKATFCGYCVPHPLEDKIHFDVQVKNGSAHDTLREGLLCLRDCFVHIKLAFKSALQSFRKDLSDQKK
;
A
#
# COMPACT_ATOMS: atom_id res chain seq x y z
N MET A 1 -9.35 -27.18 -30.11
CA MET A 1 -9.44 -25.77 -29.64
C MET A 1 -10.32 -25.59 -28.39
N THR A 2 -10.91 -26.64 -27.79
CA THR A 2 -11.94 -26.50 -26.75
C THR A 2 -11.63 -27.15 -25.39
N GLU A 3 -10.42 -27.66 -25.14
CA GLU A 3 -10.15 -28.47 -23.92
C GLU A 3 -9.12 -27.88 -22.92
N VAL A 4 -8.70 -26.62 -23.03
CA VAL A 4 -7.56 -26.08 -22.21
C VAL A 4 -7.95 -24.95 -21.24
N HIS A 5 -9.24 -24.67 -21.04
CA HIS A 5 -9.71 -23.53 -20.23
C HIS A 5 -10.75 -23.93 -19.20
N ASN A 6 -10.37 -24.63 -18.12
CA ASN A 6 -11.39 -25.16 -17.21
C ASN A 6 -11.17 -24.94 -15.71
N SER A 7 -10.46 -23.90 -15.28
CA SER A 7 -10.48 -23.55 -13.84
C SER A 7 -10.29 -22.07 -13.50
N SER A 8 -9.38 -21.35 -14.15
CA SER A 8 -9.09 -19.94 -13.81
C SER A 8 -9.44 -18.95 -14.91
N ALA A 9 -9.80 -17.73 -14.50
CA ALA A 9 -10.02 -16.62 -15.41
C ALA A 9 -8.67 -16.16 -15.97
N LEU A 10 -8.59 -16.08 -17.30
CA LEU A 10 -7.36 -15.73 -18.01
C LEU A 10 -7.59 -14.47 -18.84
N TYR A 11 -6.60 -13.59 -18.85
CA TYR A 11 -6.54 -12.51 -19.83
C TYR A 11 -5.46 -12.83 -20.84
N GLU A 12 -5.83 -12.96 -22.11
CA GLU A 12 -4.86 -13.10 -23.20
C GLU A 12 -4.48 -11.73 -23.75
N LEU A 13 -3.18 -11.55 -23.96
CA LEU A 13 -2.61 -10.33 -24.52
C LEU A 13 -2.46 -10.51 -26.03
N LYS A 14 -3.28 -9.81 -26.82
CA LYS A 14 -3.15 -9.77 -28.28
C LYS A 14 -2.38 -8.53 -28.72
N GLU A 15 -2.02 -8.46 -30.00
CA GLU A 15 -1.28 -7.30 -30.58
C GLU A 15 -2.09 -6.01 -30.43
N HIS A 16 -3.42 -6.11 -30.58
CA HIS A 16 -4.36 -5.01 -30.47
C HIS A 16 -5.52 -5.37 -29.54
N GLY A 17 -5.23 -5.41 -28.24
CA GLY A 17 -6.26 -5.53 -27.20
C GLY A 17 -6.04 -6.70 -26.26
N LEU A 18 -7.08 -6.97 -25.48
CA LEU A 18 -7.10 -7.95 -24.41
C LEU A 18 -8.36 -8.80 -24.53
N ILE A 19 -8.20 -10.12 -24.56
CA ILE A 19 -9.31 -11.06 -24.59
C ILE A 19 -9.47 -11.63 -23.19
N SER A 20 -10.67 -11.50 -22.63
CA SER A 20 -11.03 -12.09 -21.34
C SER A 20 -11.62 -13.47 -21.56
N TYR A 21 -11.00 -14.48 -20.98
CA TYR A 21 -11.52 -15.84 -20.87
C TYR A 21 -12.05 -16.00 -19.45
N PRO A 22 -13.38 -15.89 -19.22
CA PRO A 22 -13.94 -16.12 -17.91
C PRO A 22 -13.67 -17.56 -17.48
N GLY A 23 -13.42 -17.76 -16.18
CA GLY A 23 -13.36 -19.09 -15.59
C GLY A 23 -14.73 -19.77 -15.61
N ALA A 24 -14.78 -21.03 -15.17
CA ALA A 24 -16.06 -21.72 -14.98
C ALA A 24 -16.93 -20.92 -13.97
N GLU A 25 -18.23 -20.81 -14.26
CA GLU A 25 -19.17 -20.23 -13.30
C GLU A 25 -19.24 -21.14 -12.07
N GLU A 26 -18.66 -20.68 -10.97
CA GLU A 26 -18.75 -21.34 -9.68
C GLU A 26 -19.65 -20.53 -8.76
N GLU A 27 -20.46 -21.24 -7.97
CA GLU A 27 -21.21 -20.61 -6.90
C GLU A 27 -20.21 -20.03 -5.90
N TRP A 28 -20.30 -18.72 -5.65
CA TRP A 28 -19.42 -18.06 -4.71
C TRP A 28 -19.96 -18.23 -3.29
N SER A 29 -19.09 -18.64 -2.37
CA SER A 29 -19.37 -18.59 -0.94
C SER A 29 -18.10 -18.32 -0.15
N THR A 30 -18.25 -17.77 1.06
CA THR A 30 -17.14 -17.61 2.01
C THR A 30 -16.51 -18.95 2.39
N GLU A 31 -17.24 -20.06 2.31
CA GLU A 31 -16.70 -21.41 2.57
C GLU A 31 -15.84 -21.90 1.40
N ILE A 32 -16.31 -21.73 0.17
CA ILE A 32 -15.55 -22.10 -1.02
C ILE A 32 -14.27 -21.27 -1.11
N PHE A 33 -14.37 -19.95 -0.86
CA PHE A 33 -13.20 -19.08 -0.76
C PHE A 33 -12.20 -19.58 0.29
N ARG A 34 -12.66 -19.91 1.50
CA ARG A 34 -11.80 -20.40 2.60
C ARG A 34 -11.10 -21.73 2.28
N ASN A 35 -11.70 -22.57 1.46
CA ASN A 35 -11.13 -23.87 1.10
C ASN A 35 -10.15 -23.77 -0.07
N LYS A 36 -10.34 -22.81 -0.98
CA LYS A 36 -9.50 -22.65 -2.18
C LYS A 36 -8.38 -21.63 -2.00
N PHE A 37 -8.55 -20.62 -1.15
CA PHE A 37 -7.58 -19.55 -1.01
C PHE A 37 -6.27 -20.05 -0.40
N GLU A 38 -5.16 -19.81 -1.08
CA GLU A 38 -3.84 -20.26 -0.66
C GLU A 38 -2.85 -19.10 -0.66
N VAL A 39 -1.89 -19.16 0.27
CA VAL A 39 -0.79 -18.21 0.36
C VAL A 39 0.52 -18.97 0.42
N SER A 40 1.49 -18.60 -0.42
CA SER A 40 2.85 -19.16 -0.39
C SER A 40 3.88 -18.03 -0.35
N ILE A 41 4.92 -18.16 0.46
CA ILE A 41 6.00 -17.17 0.55
C ILE A 41 7.17 -17.67 -0.27
N THR A 42 7.67 -16.82 -1.17
CA THR A 42 8.80 -17.16 -2.06
C THR A 42 10.10 -16.59 -1.53
N ASP A 43 10.10 -15.32 -1.11
CA ASP A 43 11.30 -14.67 -0.55
C ASP A 43 10.95 -13.79 0.65
N MET A 44 11.86 -13.75 1.62
CA MET A 44 11.78 -12.91 2.82
C MET A 44 13.18 -12.44 3.19
N SER A 45 13.77 -11.65 2.29
CA SER A 45 15.05 -10.98 2.47
C SER A 45 14.83 -9.54 2.94
N ASP A 46 15.34 -8.54 2.23
CA ASP A 46 15.02 -7.12 2.40
C ASP A 46 13.63 -6.79 1.85
N THR A 47 13.11 -7.65 0.97
CA THR A 47 11.78 -7.58 0.39
C THR A 47 10.99 -8.83 0.78
N LEU A 48 9.66 -8.72 0.77
CA LEU A 48 8.77 -9.87 0.92
C LEU A 48 8.06 -10.13 -0.40
N GLU A 49 8.33 -11.30 -0.99
CA GLU A 49 7.61 -11.81 -2.15
C GLU A 49 6.74 -13.00 -1.74
N PHE A 50 5.44 -12.92 -2.03
CA PHE A 50 4.48 -13.96 -1.70
C PHE A 50 3.35 -14.03 -2.73
N ASP A 51 2.78 -15.21 -2.88
CA ASP A 51 1.68 -15.47 -3.79
C ASP A 51 0.37 -15.57 -3.02
N MET A 52 -0.68 -15.03 -3.61
CA MET A 52 -2.07 -15.26 -3.22
C MET A 52 -2.80 -15.91 -4.39
N VAL A 53 -3.23 -17.15 -4.20
CA VAL A 53 -3.87 -17.97 -5.23
C VAL A 53 -5.36 -18.08 -4.93
N HIS A 54 -6.18 -18.08 -5.98
CA HIS A 54 -7.65 -18.07 -5.90
C HIS A 54 -8.22 -16.82 -5.18
N ILE A 55 -7.66 -15.65 -5.51
CA ILE A 55 -8.10 -14.35 -5.00
C ILE A 55 -8.58 -13.42 -6.14
N ASP A 56 -9.62 -12.64 -5.87
CA ASP A 56 -10.03 -11.58 -6.79
C ASP A 56 -9.10 -10.35 -6.71
N CYS A 57 -8.95 -9.65 -7.84
CA CYS A 57 -8.14 -8.45 -7.97
C CYS A 57 -8.56 -7.32 -7.00
N SER A 58 -9.82 -7.27 -6.57
CA SER A 58 -10.32 -6.26 -5.63
C SER A 58 -9.69 -6.41 -4.24
N PHE A 59 -9.59 -7.62 -3.71
CA PHE A 59 -8.96 -7.88 -2.41
C PHE A 59 -7.45 -7.64 -2.44
N ALA A 60 -6.78 -8.10 -3.49
CA ALA A 60 -5.38 -7.81 -3.75
C ALA A 60 -5.12 -6.28 -3.82
N ASN A 61 -5.88 -5.57 -4.65
CA ASN A 61 -5.72 -4.12 -4.80
C ASN A 61 -6.05 -3.35 -3.51
N ALA A 62 -7.01 -3.82 -2.71
CA ALA A 62 -7.29 -3.26 -1.40
C ALA A 62 -6.10 -3.38 -0.45
N ILE A 63 -5.47 -4.56 -0.33
CA ILE A 63 -4.26 -4.76 0.47
C ILE A 63 -3.14 -3.82 -0.01
N ARG A 64 -2.92 -3.73 -1.32
CA ARG A 64 -1.90 -2.84 -1.92
C ARG A 64 -2.16 -1.37 -1.58
N ARG A 65 -3.39 -0.89 -1.73
CA ARG A 65 -3.76 0.51 -1.44
C ARG A 65 -3.60 0.83 0.04
N ILE A 66 -4.04 -0.07 0.92
CA ILE A 66 -3.91 0.11 2.37
C ILE A 66 -2.44 0.16 2.79
N LEU A 67 -1.59 -0.73 2.25
CA LEU A 67 -0.15 -0.72 2.51
C LEU A 67 0.49 0.66 2.23
N ILE A 68 0.09 1.29 1.13
CA ILE A 68 0.66 2.56 0.67
C ILE A 68 0.08 3.74 1.47
N ALA A 69 -1.24 3.77 1.69
CA ALA A 69 -1.94 4.98 2.11
C ALA A 69 -2.50 4.92 3.53
N GLU A 70 -2.79 3.74 4.09
CA GLU A 70 -3.60 3.65 5.32
C GLU A 70 -2.92 2.96 6.49
N VAL A 71 -1.82 2.22 6.25
CA VAL A 71 -1.00 1.70 7.34
C VAL A 71 -0.28 2.86 8.03
N PRO A 72 -0.51 3.10 9.34
CA PRO A 72 0.06 4.26 10.02
C PRO A 72 1.58 4.18 10.14
N SER A 73 2.27 5.32 10.11
CA SER A 73 3.71 5.46 10.37
C SER A 73 4.01 6.74 11.15
N ILE A 74 5.28 6.93 11.53
CA ILE A 74 5.76 8.11 12.25
C ILE A 74 6.66 8.91 11.33
N SER A 75 6.41 10.20 11.19
CA SER A 75 7.29 11.13 10.46
C SER A 75 7.31 12.51 11.12
N ILE A 76 8.33 13.31 10.79
CA ILE A 76 8.46 14.71 11.22
C ILE A 76 7.34 15.53 10.56
N GLU A 77 6.54 16.18 11.41
CA GLU A 77 5.42 17.02 11.00
C GLU A 77 5.73 18.50 11.16
N ARG A 78 6.36 18.87 12.28
CA ARG A 78 6.71 20.25 12.57
C ARG A 78 8.19 20.41 12.81
N VAL A 79 8.74 21.50 12.29
CA VAL A 79 10.12 21.91 12.52
C VAL A 79 10.10 23.33 13.06
N TYR A 80 10.56 23.50 14.29
CA TYR A 80 10.80 24.79 14.92
C TYR A 80 12.23 25.20 14.59
N LEU A 81 12.37 26.19 13.69
CA LEU A 81 13.66 26.65 13.23
C LEU A 81 14.11 27.86 14.06
N PHE A 82 15.25 27.74 14.73
CA PHE A 82 15.84 28.84 15.50
C PHE A 82 16.82 29.63 14.65
N GLN A 83 17.57 28.93 13.81
CA GLN A 83 18.59 29.52 12.96
C GLN A 83 18.85 28.65 11.73
N ASN A 84 18.92 29.28 10.57
CA ASN A 84 19.43 28.69 9.34
C ASN A 84 20.20 29.75 8.56
N THR A 85 21.52 29.66 8.58
CA THR A 85 22.41 30.52 7.78
C THR A 85 22.94 29.82 6.54
N SER A 86 22.47 28.60 6.28
CA SER A 86 22.88 27.85 5.10
C SER A 86 22.28 28.44 3.81
N VAL A 87 22.79 27.98 2.67
CA VAL A 87 22.27 28.37 1.35
C VAL A 87 20.88 27.78 1.08
N MET A 88 20.49 26.71 1.78
CA MET A 88 19.20 26.05 1.56
C MET A 88 18.07 26.84 2.22
N PRO A 89 17.00 27.20 1.48
CA PRO A 89 15.82 27.85 2.06
C PRO A 89 15.16 27.01 3.14
N ASP A 90 14.55 27.67 4.11
CA ASP A 90 13.95 27.05 5.30
C ASP A 90 12.88 26.02 4.95
N GLU A 91 11.99 26.36 4.02
CA GLU A 91 10.91 25.48 3.58
C GLU A 91 11.43 24.20 2.94
N VAL A 92 12.53 24.29 2.20
CA VAL A 92 13.17 23.13 1.55
C VAL A 92 13.87 22.27 2.60
N LEU A 93 14.56 22.88 3.57
CA LEU A 93 15.19 22.17 4.67
C LEU A 93 14.16 21.41 5.50
N CYS A 94 13.09 22.09 5.92
CA CYS A 94 11.97 21.51 6.67
C CYS A 94 11.29 20.37 5.91
N HIS A 95 11.04 20.55 4.61
CA HIS A 95 10.47 19.49 3.78
C HIS A 95 11.40 18.26 3.68
N ARG A 96 12.72 18.47 3.54
CA ARG A 96 13.70 17.37 3.53
C ARG A 96 13.73 16.62 4.86
N LEU A 97 13.73 17.34 5.98
CA LEU A 97 13.65 16.75 7.32
C LEU A 97 12.37 15.92 7.49
N GLY A 98 11.23 16.44 7.00
CA GLY A 98 9.93 15.73 6.96
C GLY A 98 9.92 14.42 6.16
N LEU A 99 10.85 14.24 5.22
CA LEU A 99 10.96 13.04 4.40
C LEU A 99 11.99 12.03 4.93
N VAL A 100 12.72 12.34 6.01
CA VAL A 100 13.67 11.40 6.62
C VAL A 100 12.92 10.25 7.29
N PRO A 101 13.11 8.99 6.86
CA PRO A 101 12.45 7.85 7.50
C PRO A 101 12.94 7.67 8.94
N LEU A 102 12.00 7.58 9.87
CA LEU A 102 12.27 7.35 11.28
C LEU A 102 12.09 5.87 11.64
N ALA A 103 13.06 5.34 12.38
CA ALA A 103 13.08 3.99 12.92
C ALA A 103 12.29 3.94 14.24
N ILE A 104 10.97 4.15 14.17
CA ILE A 104 10.08 4.18 15.35
C ILE A 104 8.92 3.21 15.14
N VAL A 105 8.58 2.43 16.16
CA VAL A 105 7.44 1.51 16.13
C VAL A 105 6.14 2.30 16.40
N PRO A 106 5.20 2.43 15.43
CA PRO A 106 4.02 3.30 15.60
C PRO A 106 3.00 2.80 16.61
N ARG A 107 3.17 1.58 17.15
CA ARG A 107 2.26 0.99 18.15
C ARG A 107 2.44 1.60 19.54
N HIS A 108 3.59 2.21 19.80
CA HIS A 108 3.88 2.86 21.10
C HIS A 108 3.24 4.25 21.19
N LEU A 109 2.81 4.81 20.07
CA LEU A 109 2.23 6.15 19.98
C LEU A 109 0.77 6.10 19.54
N ILE A 110 -0.02 7.03 20.07
CA ILE A 110 -1.39 7.28 19.61
C ILE A 110 -1.40 8.36 18.54
N PHE A 111 -2.52 8.51 17.83
CA PHE A 111 -2.67 9.59 16.88
C PHE A 111 -2.81 10.93 17.62
N PRO A 112 -2.29 12.04 17.04
CA PRO A 112 -2.40 13.35 17.65
C PRO A 112 -3.87 13.72 17.84
N SER A 113 -4.23 14.20 19.03
CA SER A 113 -5.61 14.57 19.35
C SER A 113 -5.93 16.03 19.05
N ARG A 114 -4.88 16.86 19.00
CA ARG A 114 -4.94 18.32 18.81
C ARG A 114 -3.89 18.75 17.79
N SER A 115 -4.00 20.00 17.34
CA SER A 115 -2.90 20.62 16.60
C SER A 115 -1.65 20.66 17.46
N LEU A 116 -0.51 20.46 16.80
CA LEU A 116 0.79 20.62 17.45
C LEU A 116 0.93 22.03 18.06
N PRO A 117 1.67 22.19 19.16
CA PRO A 117 2.00 23.49 19.77
C PRO A 117 2.60 24.50 18.80
N GLU A 118 2.40 25.80 19.06
CA GLU A 118 3.08 26.88 18.31
C GLU A 118 4.51 27.13 18.79
N THR A 119 4.80 26.80 20.06
CA THR A 119 6.12 26.93 20.68
C THR A 119 6.88 25.59 20.65
N ASP A 120 8.19 25.64 20.90
CA ASP A 120 9.06 24.47 20.98
C ASP A 120 9.21 23.93 22.42
N GLU A 121 8.41 24.44 23.38
CA GLU A 121 8.51 24.10 24.79
C GLU A 121 8.18 22.62 25.04
N LEU A 122 9.15 21.88 25.60
CA LEU A 122 9.03 20.43 25.78
C LEU A 122 7.83 20.02 26.65
N THR A 123 7.40 20.89 27.56
CA THR A 123 6.25 20.67 28.45
C THR A 123 4.91 20.69 27.72
N GLU A 124 4.83 21.27 26.54
CA GLU A 124 3.61 21.30 25.72
C GLU A 124 3.43 20.02 24.89
N PHE A 125 4.48 19.21 24.73
CA PHE A 125 4.39 17.98 23.96
C PHE A 125 3.88 16.81 24.80
N ASN A 126 2.86 16.11 24.28
CA ASN A 126 2.36 14.88 24.89
C ASN A 126 3.31 13.69 24.57
N PRO A 127 3.89 13.02 25.60
CA PRO A 127 4.80 11.90 25.41
C PRO A 127 4.22 10.68 24.66
N MET A 128 2.89 10.56 24.62
CA MET A 128 2.18 9.47 23.92
C MET A 128 1.86 9.80 22.45
N GLU A 129 1.90 11.08 22.07
CA GLU A 129 1.55 11.56 20.71
C GLU A 129 2.78 12.00 19.92
N HIS A 130 3.81 12.53 20.60
CA HIS A 130 4.92 13.24 19.98
C HIS A 130 6.27 12.60 20.27
N VAL A 131 7.18 12.65 19.31
CA VAL A 131 8.61 12.31 19.48
C VAL A 131 9.45 13.49 19.00
N VAL A 132 10.41 13.93 19.82
CA VAL A 132 11.19 15.14 19.56
C VAL A 132 12.61 14.81 19.16
N PHE A 133 13.14 15.50 18.16
CA PHE A 133 14.53 15.44 17.73
C PHE A 133 15.12 16.85 17.65
N ASP A 134 16.31 17.06 18.18
CA ASP A 134 17.09 18.27 17.96
C ASP A 134 18.05 18.05 16.78
N PHE A 135 18.16 19.07 15.91
CA PHE A 135 19.06 19.11 14.77
C PHE A 135 19.92 20.36 14.88
N LYS A 136 21.15 20.20 15.39
CA LYS A 136 22.07 21.30 15.69
C LYS A 136 23.43 21.04 15.09
N VAL A 137 23.80 21.83 14.08
CA VAL A 137 25.04 21.67 13.31
C VAL A 137 25.63 23.04 13.02
N SER A 138 26.94 23.21 13.26
CA SER A 138 27.67 24.44 12.92
C SER A 138 28.99 24.09 12.26
N PHE A 139 29.38 24.77 11.18
CA PHE A 139 30.66 24.56 10.53
C PHE A 139 31.61 25.73 10.79
N LYS A 140 32.64 25.53 11.59
CA LYS A 140 33.58 26.58 12.00
C LYS A 140 34.93 26.45 11.29
N LYS A 141 35.67 27.57 11.19
CA LYS A 141 37.04 27.60 10.63
C LYS A 141 38.02 26.67 11.37
N SER A 142 37.78 26.39 12.66
CA SER A 142 38.56 25.43 13.45
C SER A 142 38.49 24.02 12.88
N ASP A 143 37.35 23.65 12.31
CA ASP A 143 37.05 22.28 11.89
C ASP A 143 37.81 21.94 10.59
N LEU A 144 38.23 22.97 9.85
CA LEU A 144 39.13 22.85 8.69
C LEU A 144 40.54 22.35 9.05
N LYS A 145 40.98 22.48 10.31
CA LYS A 145 42.32 22.05 10.74
C LYS A 145 42.42 20.55 11.06
N GLY A 146 41.29 19.87 11.24
CA GLY A 146 41.22 18.43 11.54
C GLY A 146 41.12 17.51 10.32
N CYS A 147 40.87 18.06 9.13
CA CYS A 147 40.84 17.30 7.88
C CYS A 147 42.26 17.18 7.31
N SER A 148 43.00 16.17 7.76
CA SER A 148 44.20 15.69 7.05
C SER A 148 43.84 15.21 5.63
N GLU A 149 44.78 15.39 4.71
CA GLU A 149 44.70 15.26 3.24
C GLU A 149 44.29 13.88 2.67
N SER A 150 43.65 12.99 3.42
CA SER A 150 43.56 11.58 3.07
C SER A 150 42.25 11.10 2.40
N SER A 151 41.41 11.96 1.84
CA SER A 151 40.24 11.52 1.02
C SER A 151 39.67 12.60 0.10
N GLY A 152 40.52 13.34 -0.61
CA GLY A 152 40.07 14.23 -1.68
C GLY A 152 41.11 14.26 -2.77
N LYS A 153 40.89 13.54 -3.88
CA LYS A 153 41.57 13.88 -5.12
C LYS A 153 41.27 15.35 -5.38
N GLU A 154 42.29 16.21 -5.32
CA GLU A 154 42.19 17.58 -5.79
C GLU A 154 41.79 17.53 -7.28
N PHE A 155 40.49 17.64 -7.55
CA PHE A 155 40.02 18.00 -8.87
C PHE A 155 40.33 19.48 -9.05
N ILE A 156 41.52 19.76 -9.59
CA ILE A 156 41.85 21.07 -10.16
C ILE A 156 40.98 21.20 -11.40
N SER A 157 39.87 21.95 -11.30
CA SER A 157 39.17 22.43 -12.48
C SER A 157 40.08 23.40 -13.23
N GLU A 158 40.10 23.34 -14.56
CA GLU A 158 40.82 24.27 -15.47
C GLU A 158 40.47 25.75 -15.27
N PHE A 159 39.43 26.04 -14.49
CA PHE A 159 39.11 27.36 -13.98
C PHE A 159 39.60 27.45 -12.53
N ASN A 160 40.48 28.42 -12.26
CA ASN A 160 41.16 28.73 -11.00
C ASN A 160 40.18 29.11 -9.85
N ILE A 161 39.17 28.27 -9.59
CA ILE A 161 38.13 28.44 -8.59
C ILE A 161 38.60 27.69 -7.34
N PRO A 162 38.79 28.37 -6.19
CA PRO A 162 39.15 27.69 -4.95
C PRO A 162 38.11 26.61 -4.64
N SER A 163 38.55 25.38 -4.37
CA SER A 163 37.68 24.32 -3.85
C SER A 163 37.03 24.82 -2.56
N VAL A 164 35.75 25.19 -2.64
CA VAL A 164 34.97 25.60 -1.47
C VAL A 164 34.78 24.35 -0.62
N ARG A 165 35.54 24.25 0.47
CA ARG A 165 35.35 23.18 1.46
C ARG A 165 33.95 23.35 2.07
N SER A 166 33.09 22.37 1.85
CA SER A 166 31.74 22.30 2.42
C SER A 166 31.64 21.15 3.41
N LEU A 167 30.94 21.34 4.52
CA LEU A 167 30.60 20.26 5.44
C LEU A 167 29.30 19.59 4.98
N ALA A 168 29.36 18.29 4.66
CA ALA A 168 28.16 17.51 4.38
C ALA A 168 27.45 17.17 5.69
N VAL A 169 26.17 17.54 5.81
CA VAL A 169 25.34 17.31 6.99
C VAL A 169 24.38 16.17 6.69
N TYR A 170 24.38 15.14 7.54
CA TYR A 170 23.60 13.93 7.35
C TYR A 170 22.48 13.79 8.39
N SER A 171 21.56 12.86 8.13
CA SER A 171 20.46 12.50 9.04
C SER A 171 20.94 11.97 10.39
N SER A 172 22.19 11.52 10.51
CA SER A 172 22.81 11.15 11.79
C SER A 172 22.82 12.28 12.82
N GLU A 173 22.70 13.54 12.37
CA GLU A 173 22.68 14.72 13.26
C GLU A 173 21.32 14.95 13.92
N LEU A 174 20.26 14.23 13.52
CA LEU A 174 18.99 14.22 14.25
C LEU A 174 19.17 13.45 15.57
N LYS A 175 19.18 14.16 16.69
CA LYS A 175 19.35 13.58 18.03
C LYS A 175 18.01 13.53 18.75
N TRP A 176 17.59 12.35 19.15
CA TRP A 176 16.35 12.18 19.92
C TRP A 176 16.46 12.87 21.29
N VAL A 177 15.40 13.59 21.66
CA VAL A 177 15.23 14.22 22.96
C VAL A 177 14.05 13.53 23.67
N PRO A 178 14.30 12.73 24.72
CA PRO A 178 13.25 11.98 25.38
C PRO A 178 12.27 12.89 26.13
N LEU A 179 10.97 12.72 25.87
CA LEU A 179 9.92 13.30 26.72
C LEU A 179 9.73 12.42 27.98
N PRO A 180 9.11 12.96 29.06
CA PRO A 180 8.90 12.21 30.30
C PRO A 180 8.25 10.83 30.06
N GLY A 181 8.90 9.76 30.55
CA GLY A 181 8.45 8.37 30.42
C GLY A 181 8.79 7.66 29.10
N GLN A 182 9.33 8.37 28.09
CA GLN A 182 9.63 7.75 26.79
C GLN A 182 10.85 6.81 26.82
N GLU A 183 11.83 7.05 27.68
CA GLU A 183 12.99 6.17 27.82
C GLU A 183 12.57 4.75 28.24
N GLU A 184 11.60 4.64 29.14
CA GLU A 184 11.01 3.36 29.54
C GLU A 184 10.12 2.77 28.43
N LEU A 185 9.30 3.60 27.77
CA LEU A 185 8.40 3.18 26.69
C LEU A 185 9.15 2.55 25.51
N PHE A 186 10.28 3.15 25.11
CA PHE A 186 11.06 2.67 23.96
C PHE A 186 12.13 1.65 24.37
N GLY A 187 12.67 1.74 25.60
CA GLY A 187 13.66 0.80 26.11
C GLY A 187 14.85 0.65 25.16
N ALA A 188 15.03 -0.56 24.60
CA ALA A 188 16.09 -0.87 23.64
C ALA A 188 15.83 -0.33 22.22
N ASP A 189 14.57 -0.07 21.86
CA ASP A 189 14.14 0.41 20.54
C ASP A 189 14.04 1.95 20.53
N GLN A 190 15.12 2.62 20.93
CA GLN A 190 15.15 4.09 21.02
C GLN A 190 14.87 4.75 19.66
N PRO A 191 14.11 5.86 19.63
CA PRO A 191 13.85 6.60 18.40
C PRO A 191 15.14 7.05 17.71
N THR A 192 15.27 6.71 16.43
CA THR A 192 16.40 7.10 15.59
C THR A 192 15.99 7.20 14.13
N VAL A 193 16.91 7.59 13.26
CA VAL A 193 16.71 7.58 11.80
C VAL A 193 16.98 6.19 11.23
N VAL A 194 16.27 5.80 10.16
CA VAL A 194 16.51 4.48 9.54
C VAL A 194 17.90 4.40 8.91
N SER A 195 18.28 5.43 8.16
CA SER A 195 19.60 5.54 7.55
C SER A 195 20.31 6.77 8.09
N PRO A 196 21.51 6.64 8.69
CA PRO A 196 22.29 7.77 9.21
C PRO A 196 23.01 8.57 8.11
N HIS A 197 22.99 8.10 6.86
CA HIS A 197 23.78 8.65 5.76
C HIS A 197 22.94 9.43 4.74
N ILE A 198 21.70 9.80 5.08
CA ILE A 198 20.87 10.63 4.21
C ILE A 198 21.42 12.05 4.26
N LEU A 199 21.92 12.56 3.14
CA LEU A 199 22.41 13.94 3.05
C LEU A 199 21.25 14.92 3.21
N ILE A 200 21.31 15.77 4.22
CA ILE A 200 20.31 16.80 4.51
C ILE A 200 20.71 18.11 3.84
N ASN A 201 21.92 18.59 4.11
CA ASN A 201 22.41 19.89 3.64
C ASN A 201 23.95 19.88 3.46
N LYS A 202 24.50 20.93 2.83
CA LYS A 202 25.93 21.19 2.76
C LYS A 202 26.20 22.61 3.27
N LEU A 203 27.02 22.74 4.31
CA LEU A 203 27.32 24.00 4.96
C LEU A 203 28.62 24.61 4.45
N ALA A 204 28.63 25.93 4.24
CA ALA A 204 29.85 26.71 4.07
C ALA A 204 30.43 27.08 5.44
N VAL A 205 31.70 27.50 5.43
CA VAL A 205 32.41 27.84 6.67
C VAL A 205 31.79 29.09 7.30
N GLY A 206 31.27 28.94 8.50
CA GLY A 206 30.53 29.97 9.23
C GLY A 206 29.04 29.66 9.34
N ASP A 207 28.50 28.76 8.52
CA ASP A 207 27.08 28.42 8.53
C ASP A 207 26.74 27.53 9.73
N GLU A 208 25.51 27.71 10.21
CA GLU A 208 24.90 26.95 11.28
C GLU A 208 23.41 26.71 11.00
N ILE A 209 22.92 25.58 11.50
CA ILE A 209 21.53 25.19 11.51
C ILE A 209 21.19 24.75 12.94
N GLU A 210 20.12 25.32 13.49
CA GLU A 210 19.56 24.92 14.77
C GLU A 210 18.04 24.81 14.62
N ALA A 211 17.52 23.59 14.78
CA ALA A 211 16.10 23.29 14.67
C ALA A 211 15.67 22.21 15.66
N ARG A 212 14.40 22.25 16.07
CA ARG A 212 13.72 21.15 16.78
C ARG A 212 12.64 20.56 15.89
N CYS A 213 12.70 19.25 15.67
CA CYS A 213 11.79 18.50 14.84
C CYS A 213 10.84 17.68 15.72
N VAL A 214 9.54 17.76 15.46
CA VAL A 214 8.52 16.98 16.16
C VAL A 214 7.89 16.01 15.18
N ALA A 215 7.98 14.73 15.52
CA ALA A 215 7.40 13.63 14.78
C ALA A 215 6.09 13.17 15.42
N VAL A 216 5.12 12.85 14.56
CA VAL A 216 3.78 12.41 14.95
C VAL A 216 3.38 11.17 14.17
N LYS A 217 2.34 10.49 14.64
CA LYS A 217 1.72 9.38 13.93
C LYS A 217 0.76 9.90 12.87
N GLY A 218 0.91 9.41 11.64
CA GLY A 218 0.06 9.76 10.50
C GLY A 218 -0.13 8.59 9.53
N VAL A 219 -0.86 8.84 8.44
CA VAL A 219 -1.14 7.84 7.38
C VAL A 219 -0.73 8.39 6.01
N GLY A 220 -0.28 7.50 5.11
CA GLY A 220 0.21 7.88 3.78
C GLY A 220 -0.82 8.58 2.89
N ARG A 221 -2.11 8.45 3.20
CA ARG A 221 -3.22 9.12 2.51
C ARG A 221 -3.18 10.63 2.69
N ASP A 222 -2.77 11.09 3.88
CA ASP A 222 -2.63 12.51 4.18
C ASP A 222 -1.37 13.08 3.52
N HIS A 223 -0.23 12.44 3.74
CA HIS A 223 1.03 12.83 3.10
C HIS A 223 1.91 11.61 2.82
N ALA A 224 2.56 11.59 1.65
CA ALA A 224 3.40 10.47 1.21
C ALA A 224 4.56 10.14 2.17
N LYS A 225 5.04 11.12 2.96
CA LYS A 225 6.04 10.94 4.03
C LYS A 225 5.63 9.90 5.08
N PHE A 226 4.33 9.65 5.23
CA PHE A 226 3.81 8.65 6.15
C PHE A 226 3.64 7.26 5.50
N SER A 227 3.95 7.08 4.22
CA SER A 227 3.90 5.75 3.61
C SER A 227 4.99 4.85 4.20
N PRO A 228 4.65 3.69 4.79
CA PRO A 228 5.63 2.82 5.43
C PRO A 228 6.35 1.88 4.45
N VAL A 229 5.98 1.91 3.17
CA VAL A 229 6.53 1.07 2.11
C VAL A 229 7.31 1.92 1.12
N ALA A 230 8.45 1.42 0.67
CA ALA A 230 9.16 2.00 -0.47
C ALA A 230 8.43 1.62 -1.77
N ALA A 231 8.01 0.37 -1.86
CA ALA A 231 7.19 -0.15 -2.94
C ALA A 231 6.24 -1.24 -2.42
N ALA A 232 5.00 -1.22 -2.91
CA ALA A 232 4.04 -2.29 -2.73
C ALA A 232 3.25 -2.46 -4.02
N TYR A 233 3.45 -3.59 -4.69
CA TYR A 233 2.81 -3.88 -5.96
C TYR A 233 2.54 -5.37 -6.09
N TYR A 234 1.73 -5.71 -7.09
CA TYR A 234 1.51 -7.10 -7.46
C TYR A 234 1.43 -7.22 -8.97
N LYS A 235 1.72 -8.42 -9.46
CA LYS A 235 1.50 -8.84 -10.84
C LYS A 235 0.66 -10.11 -10.85
N PHE A 236 -0.10 -10.32 -11.90
CA PHE A 236 -0.73 -11.61 -12.14
C PHE A 236 0.31 -12.62 -12.61
N LEU A 237 0.14 -13.90 -12.29
CA LEU A 237 1.02 -14.94 -12.78
C LEU A 237 0.94 -15.01 -14.32
N PRO A 238 2.05 -14.85 -15.05
CA PRO A 238 2.06 -15.06 -16.48
C PRO A 238 1.77 -16.52 -16.83
N VAL A 239 0.92 -16.71 -17.85
CA VAL A 239 0.59 -18.03 -18.40
C VAL A 239 1.09 -18.07 -19.84
N ILE A 240 2.13 -18.86 -20.06
CA ILE A 240 2.71 -19.07 -21.39
C ILE A 240 2.40 -20.50 -21.81
N LYS A 241 1.82 -20.70 -23.00
CA LYS A 241 1.59 -22.02 -23.59
C LYS A 241 2.13 -22.05 -25.01
N LEU A 242 2.89 -23.09 -25.34
CA LEU A 242 3.32 -23.34 -26.72
C LEU A 242 2.24 -24.20 -27.38
N LEU A 243 1.61 -23.65 -28.42
CA LEU A 243 0.46 -24.27 -29.07
C LEU A 243 0.87 -25.23 -30.21
N ARG A 244 2.13 -25.12 -30.66
CA ARG A 244 2.78 -26.06 -31.58
C ARG A 244 4.18 -26.43 -31.08
N HIS A 245 4.73 -27.50 -31.63
CA HIS A 245 6.16 -27.80 -31.45
C HIS A 245 7.02 -26.75 -32.16
N ILE A 246 7.98 -26.20 -31.42
CA ILE A 246 8.95 -25.20 -31.88
C ILE A 246 10.33 -25.76 -31.58
N GLU A 247 11.16 -25.92 -32.61
CA GLU A 247 12.42 -26.68 -32.55
C GLU A 247 13.56 -25.94 -33.26
N GLY A 248 14.80 -26.38 -33.03
CA GLY A 248 15.98 -25.88 -33.75
C GLY A 248 16.19 -24.38 -33.61
N ASP A 249 16.42 -23.68 -34.72
CA ASP A 249 16.66 -22.24 -34.74
C ASP A 249 15.44 -21.41 -34.29
N GLU A 250 14.22 -21.88 -34.57
CA GLU A 250 13.01 -21.22 -34.06
C GLU A 250 12.95 -21.29 -32.53
N ALA A 251 13.33 -22.43 -31.93
CA ALA A 251 13.37 -22.57 -30.47
C ALA A 251 14.41 -21.62 -29.84
N ARG A 252 15.57 -21.45 -30.47
CA ARG A 252 16.61 -20.51 -30.04
C ARG A 252 16.16 -19.06 -30.17
N LEU A 253 15.44 -18.72 -31.24
CA LEU A 253 14.88 -17.37 -31.41
C LEU A 253 13.78 -17.10 -30.38
N LEU A 254 12.89 -18.07 -30.14
CA LEU A 254 11.85 -17.98 -29.13
C LEU A 254 12.46 -17.76 -27.75
N GLN A 255 13.47 -18.54 -27.37
CA GLN A 255 14.15 -18.38 -26.09
C GLN A 255 14.75 -16.98 -25.91
N ARG A 256 15.34 -16.38 -26.96
CA ARG A 256 15.87 -15.01 -26.92
C ARG A 256 14.78 -13.93 -26.86
N SER A 257 13.56 -14.27 -27.25
CA SER A 257 12.40 -13.36 -27.21
C SER A 257 11.76 -13.26 -25.82
N PHE A 258 12.22 -14.04 -24.85
CA PHE A 258 11.76 -13.99 -23.45
C PHE A 258 12.93 -13.73 -22.50
N ALA A 259 12.60 -13.37 -21.26
CA ALA A 259 13.59 -13.24 -20.20
C ALA A 259 14.32 -14.58 -19.95
N ARG A 260 15.57 -14.50 -19.49
CA ARG A 260 16.37 -15.70 -19.18
C ARG A 260 15.66 -16.56 -18.14
N GLY A 261 15.56 -17.86 -18.40
CA GLY A 261 14.90 -18.82 -17.52
C GLY A 261 13.39 -19.01 -17.77
N VAL A 262 12.79 -18.25 -18.69
CA VAL A 262 11.36 -18.43 -19.04
C VAL A 262 11.16 -19.61 -19.97
N ILE A 263 11.92 -19.66 -21.08
CA ILE A 263 11.86 -20.74 -22.08
C ILE A 263 13.13 -21.59 -21.98
N GLY A 264 12.94 -22.89 -21.78
CA GLY A 264 13.99 -23.91 -21.87
C GLY A 264 14.04 -24.52 -23.27
N ILE A 265 15.19 -25.10 -23.62
CA ILE A 265 15.35 -25.91 -24.83
C ILE A 265 15.88 -27.27 -24.37
N ASP A 266 15.19 -28.35 -24.72
CA ASP A 266 15.64 -29.70 -24.42
C ASP A 266 16.89 -30.01 -25.25
N PRO A 267 18.02 -30.36 -24.62
CA PRO A 267 19.27 -30.64 -25.34
C PRO A 267 19.21 -31.88 -26.23
N LYS A 268 18.26 -32.79 -26.03
CA LYS A 268 18.14 -34.01 -26.85
C LYS A 268 17.24 -33.80 -28.06
N THR A 269 16.12 -33.11 -27.87
CA THR A 269 15.09 -32.95 -28.91
C THR A 269 15.16 -31.60 -29.60
N GLU A 270 15.98 -30.67 -29.10
CA GLU A 270 16.04 -29.25 -29.51
C GLU A 270 14.67 -28.54 -29.47
N ARG A 271 13.72 -29.07 -28.70
CA ARG A 271 12.37 -28.52 -28.54
C ARG A 271 12.34 -27.44 -27.47
N ALA A 272 11.67 -26.33 -27.76
CA ALA A 272 11.34 -25.33 -26.75
C ALA A 272 10.25 -25.84 -25.80
N TYR A 273 10.37 -25.50 -24.52
CA TYR A 273 9.35 -25.72 -23.51
C TYR A 273 9.32 -24.55 -22.52
N VAL A 274 8.19 -24.33 -21.87
CA VAL A 274 8.08 -23.29 -20.83
C VAL A 274 8.74 -23.82 -19.56
N LEU A 275 9.85 -23.20 -19.16
CA LEU A 275 10.62 -23.57 -17.97
C LEU A 275 10.03 -22.90 -16.73
N ASN A 276 9.86 -21.57 -16.76
CA ASN A 276 9.28 -20.82 -15.64
C ASN A 276 8.61 -19.52 -16.11
N ALA A 277 7.28 -19.54 -16.24
CA ALA A 277 6.53 -18.37 -16.66
C ALA A 277 6.57 -17.20 -15.65
N ARG A 278 6.85 -17.46 -14.36
CA ARG A 278 6.94 -16.42 -13.30
C ARG A 278 7.99 -15.35 -13.62
N LEU A 279 9.06 -15.75 -14.29
CA LEU A 279 10.20 -14.89 -14.64
C LEU A 279 9.91 -13.99 -15.85
N ASP A 280 8.78 -14.17 -16.52
CA ASP A 280 8.42 -13.30 -17.63
C ASP A 280 8.12 -11.88 -17.14
N ASN A 281 8.59 -10.91 -17.91
CA ASN A 281 8.43 -9.49 -17.65
C ASN A 281 7.38 -8.84 -18.59
N GLY A 282 6.68 -9.62 -19.40
CA GLY A 282 5.66 -9.12 -20.31
C GLY A 282 6.21 -8.27 -21.47
N SER A 283 7.47 -8.49 -21.88
CA SER A 283 8.11 -7.72 -22.97
C SER A 283 7.36 -7.83 -24.31
N ARG A 284 6.68 -8.96 -24.56
CA ARG A 284 5.96 -9.27 -25.80
C ARG A 284 6.85 -9.27 -27.06
N GLU A 285 8.17 -9.42 -26.90
CA GLU A 285 9.11 -9.40 -28.03
C GLU A 285 8.82 -10.51 -29.06
N HIS A 286 8.36 -11.68 -28.60
CA HIS A 286 7.98 -12.79 -29.48
C HIS A 286 6.96 -12.40 -30.56
N MET A 287 6.06 -11.44 -30.28
CA MET A 287 5.04 -10.98 -31.24
C MET A 287 5.62 -10.20 -32.43
N ARG A 288 6.86 -9.71 -32.31
CA ARG A 288 7.55 -9.02 -33.41
C ARG A 288 8.03 -9.98 -34.49
N HIS A 289 8.18 -11.26 -34.16
CA HIS A 289 8.61 -12.29 -35.10
C HIS A 289 7.40 -12.94 -35.78
N PRO A 290 7.28 -12.85 -37.13
CA PRO A 290 6.13 -13.39 -37.85
C PRO A 290 5.88 -14.88 -37.61
N GLN A 291 6.93 -15.68 -37.43
CA GLN A 291 6.87 -17.12 -37.15
C GLN A 291 6.24 -17.51 -35.80
N PHE A 292 6.08 -16.54 -34.89
CA PHE A 292 5.41 -16.72 -33.61
C PHE A 292 4.06 -15.98 -33.54
N ARG A 293 3.63 -15.36 -34.64
CA ARG A 293 2.26 -14.82 -34.80
C ARG A 293 1.28 -15.97 -35.06
N ASP A 294 -0.02 -15.69 -34.96
CA ASP A 294 -1.10 -16.61 -35.32
C ASP A 294 -1.09 -17.95 -34.55
N ASP A 295 -1.25 -17.86 -33.22
CA ASP A 295 -1.48 -19.01 -32.35
C ASP A 295 -0.31 -20.02 -32.26
N ALA A 296 0.94 -19.59 -32.46
CA ALA A 296 2.10 -20.42 -32.13
C ALA A 296 2.41 -20.41 -30.62
N VAL A 297 2.23 -19.25 -29.98
CA VAL A 297 2.50 -19.01 -28.57
C VAL A 297 1.33 -18.25 -27.96
N PHE A 298 0.74 -18.81 -26.92
CA PHE A 298 -0.23 -18.13 -26.08
C PHE A 298 0.51 -17.45 -24.93
N VAL A 299 0.29 -16.14 -24.76
CA VAL A 299 0.74 -15.39 -23.59
C VAL A 299 -0.46 -14.69 -22.97
N GLY A 300 -0.77 -15.08 -21.75
CA GLY A 300 -1.80 -14.46 -20.94
C GLY A 300 -1.37 -14.30 -19.50
N VAL A 301 -2.31 -13.91 -18.66
CA VAL A 301 -2.12 -13.80 -17.22
C VAL A 301 -3.29 -14.44 -16.49
N ASP A 302 -3.00 -15.11 -15.38
CA ASP A 302 -4.02 -15.66 -14.48
C ASP A 302 -4.42 -14.61 -13.44
N SER A 303 -5.64 -14.09 -13.57
CA SER A 303 -6.13 -13.04 -12.68
C SER A 303 -6.44 -13.52 -11.27
N SER A 304 -6.51 -14.84 -11.06
CA SER A 304 -6.75 -15.47 -9.76
C SER A 304 -5.46 -15.73 -8.98
N HIS A 305 -4.29 -15.57 -9.60
CA HIS A 305 -2.99 -15.76 -8.98
C HIS A 305 -2.20 -14.44 -8.96
N CYS A 306 -2.15 -13.81 -7.80
CA CYS A 306 -1.41 -12.57 -7.59
C CYS A 306 -0.05 -12.85 -6.94
N ILE A 307 1.03 -12.38 -7.56
CA ILE A 307 2.37 -12.35 -7.01
C ILE A 307 2.59 -10.96 -6.41
N PHE A 308 2.69 -10.88 -5.09
CA PHE A 308 2.88 -9.65 -4.33
C PHE A 308 4.33 -9.44 -3.95
N THR A 309 4.78 -8.19 -4.08
CA THR A 309 6.10 -7.73 -3.62
C THR A 309 5.93 -6.52 -2.72
N VAL A 310 6.51 -6.58 -1.52
CA VAL A 310 6.44 -5.51 -0.51
C VAL A 310 7.82 -5.18 0.02
N GLU A 311 8.19 -3.92 -0.09
CA GLU A 311 9.46 -3.36 0.38
C GLU A 311 9.18 -2.33 1.48
N SER A 312 9.78 -2.52 2.65
CA SER A 312 9.62 -1.60 3.79
C SER A 312 10.66 -0.49 3.75
N ILE A 313 10.27 0.73 4.12
CA ILE A 313 11.25 1.82 4.31
C ILE A 313 12.13 1.60 5.54
N ALA A 314 11.68 0.79 6.51
CA ALA A 314 12.34 0.56 7.80
C ALA A 314 12.29 -0.93 8.17
N PRO A 315 13.00 -1.82 7.44
CA PRO A 315 12.82 -3.27 7.55
C PRO A 315 13.13 -3.84 8.95
N THR A 316 14.08 -3.24 9.68
CA THR A 316 14.46 -3.69 11.04
C THR A 316 13.32 -3.49 12.05
N GLN A 317 12.75 -2.28 12.13
CA GLN A 317 11.67 -1.95 13.07
C GLN A 317 10.30 -2.37 12.53
N ARG A 318 10.13 -2.33 11.21
CA ARG A 318 8.88 -2.60 10.49
C ARG A 318 9.12 -3.56 9.32
N PRO A 319 9.36 -4.86 9.60
CA PRO A 319 9.54 -5.84 8.55
C PRO A 319 8.29 -5.93 7.63
N PRO A 320 8.46 -6.15 6.32
CA PRO A 320 7.35 -6.18 5.35
C PRO A 320 6.19 -7.11 5.75
N ALA A 321 6.49 -8.28 6.34
CA ALA A 321 5.47 -9.21 6.81
C ALA A 321 4.56 -8.62 7.90
N ARG A 322 5.07 -7.72 8.76
CA ARG A 322 4.25 -6.98 9.73
C ARG A 322 3.39 -5.93 9.04
N LEU A 323 3.89 -5.28 7.99
CA LEU A 323 3.14 -4.30 7.21
C LEU A 323 1.94 -4.95 6.52
N VAL A 324 2.14 -6.09 5.85
CA VAL A 324 1.05 -6.86 5.22
C VAL A 324 -0.01 -7.24 6.24
N ARG A 325 0.40 -7.77 7.41
CA ARG A 325 -0.53 -8.09 8.49
C ARG A 325 -1.31 -6.87 8.96
N SER A 326 -0.64 -5.73 9.14
CA SER A 326 -1.30 -4.50 9.56
C SER A 326 -2.24 -3.94 8.50
N ALA A 327 -1.93 -4.08 7.21
CA ALA A 327 -2.86 -3.69 6.14
C ALA A 327 -4.13 -4.55 6.15
N ILE A 328 -4.00 -5.86 6.36
CA ILE A 328 -5.16 -6.75 6.49
C ILE A 328 -5.98 -6.39 7.75
N GLU A 329 -5.31 -6.07 8.87
CA GLU A 329 -5.97 -5.61 10.10
C GLU A 329 -6.78 -4.32 9.89
N VAL A 330 -6.24 -3.34 9.15
CA VAL A 330 -6.95 -2.08 8.85
C VAL A 330 -8.28 -2.35 8.11
N MET A 331 -8.30 -3.25 7.14
CA MET A 331 -9.57 -3.59 6.46
C MET A 331 -10.57 -4.27 7.41
N ILE A 332 -10.10 -5.17 8.27
CA ILE A 332 -10.96 -5.84 9.27
C ILE A 332 -11.57 -4.80 10.23
N GLU A 333 -10.76 -3.85 10.70
CA GLU A 333 -11.18 -2.76 11.58
C GLU A 333 -12.18 -1.84 10.89
N LYS A 334 -11.98 -1.48 9.61
CA LYS A 334 -12.96 -0.74 8.81
C LYS A 334 -14.30 -1.45 8.72
N CYS A 335 -14.31 -2.74 8.35
CA CYS A 335 -15.56 -3.49 8.29
C CYS A 335 -16.24 -3.55 9.65
N GLY A 336 -15.49 -3.80 10.73
CA GLY A 336 -16.02 -3.78 12.10
C GLY A 336 -16.61 -2.42 12.49
N HIS A 337 -15.96 -1.33 12.06
CA HIS A 337 -16.41 0.04 12.29
C HIS A 337 -17.76 0.32 11.63
N TYR A 338 -17.90 0.05 10.33
CA TYR A 338 -19.16 0.28 9.60
C TYR A 338 -20.27 -0.65 10.06
N LEU A 339 -19.96 -1.90 10.40
CA LEU A 339 -20.94 -2.82 11.03
C LEU A 339 -21.47 -2.25 12.35
N ALA A 340 -20.59 -1.67 13.18
CA ALA A 340 -21.02 -1.05 14.43
C ALA A 340 -21.91 0.18 14.21
N ILE A 341 -21.70 0.95 13.13
CA ILE A 341 -22.62 2.04 12.74
C ILE A 341 -23.97 1.47 12.29
N MET A 342 -23.97 0.44 11.45
CA MET A 342 -25.19 -0.18 10.94
C MET A 342 -26.04 -0.85 12.02
N ASP A 343 -25.41 -1.35 13.08
CA ASP A 343 -26.11 -1.97 14.21
C ASP A 343 -26.63 -0.94 15.23
N LYS A 344 -26.39 0.37 15.04
CA LYS A 344 -26.95 1.41 15.92
C LYS A 344 -28.47 1.52 15.76
N PRO A 345 -29.23 1.64 16.86
CA PRO A 345 -30.67 1.82 16.78
C PRO A 345 -31.02 3.12 16.04
N GLY A 346 -31.93 3.03 15.08
CA GLY A 346 -32.38 4.16 14.25
C GLY A 346 -31.59 4.36 12.95
N PHE A 347 -30.45 3.68 12.74
CA PHE A 347 -29.76 3.70 11.46
C PHE A 347 -30.55 2.88 10.43
N GLY A 348 -30.89 3.47 9.27
CA GLY A 348 -31.65 2.78 8.22
C GLY A 348 -33.19 2.79 8.39
N ASP A 349 -33.72 3.49 9.40
CA ASP A 349 -35.17 3.65 9.59
C ASP A 349 -35.75 4.89 8.88
N VAL A 350 -34.90 5.77 8.36
CA VAL A 350 -35.30 7.04 7.74
C VAL A 350 -35.58 6.87 6.25
N VAL A 351 -36.85 6.96 5.84
CA VAL A 351 -37.24 7.07 4.43
C VAL A 351 -36.92 8.48 3.95
N VAL A 352 -35.86 8.64 3.18
CA VAL A 352 -35.53 9.90 2.51
C VAL A 352 -36.19 9.88 1.13
N GLU A 353 -37.35 10.53 0.99
CA GLU A 353 -38.01 10.70 -0.31
C GLU A 353 -37.10 11.48 -1.27
N GLY A 354 -36.82 10.86 -2.43
CA GLY A 354 -35.95 11.43 -3.45
C GLY A 354 -36.53 12.69 -4.08
N VAL A 355 -35.65 13.66 -4.35
CA VAL A 355 -35.83 14.54 -5.50
C VAL A 355 -34.84 14.04 -6.55
N ASP A 356 -35.30 13.93 -7.80
CA ASP A 356 -34.50 13.55 -8.97
C ASP A 356 -33.13 14.25 -9.00
N PRO A 357 -32.09 13.62 -9.58
CA PRO A 357 -30.68 14.06 -9.51
C PRO A 357 -30.34 15.37 -10.24
N VAL A 358 -31.32 16.26 -10.51
CA VAL A 358 -31.16 17.48 -11.32
C VAL A 358 -31.37 18.78 -10.50
N THR A 359 -31.60 18.73 -9.18
CA THR A 359 -31.88 19.96 -8.39
C THR A 359 -30.66 20.40 -7.55
N PRO A 360 -30.28 21.70 -7.52
CA PRO A 360 -29.03 22.12 -6.89
C PRO A 360 -29.04 22.01 -5.36
N ALA A 361 -27.84 21.76 -4.82
CA ALA A 361 -27.53 21.65 -3.39
C ALA A 361 -27.71 22.99 -2.66
N GLY A 362 -28.93 23.28 -2.25
CA GLY A 362 -29.24 24.35 -1.31
C GLY A 362 -30.03 23.79 -0.13
N ASP A 363 -29.37 23.66 1.01
CA ASP A 363 -29.95 23.49 2.35
C ASP A 363 -30.91 22.32 2.61
N ARG A 364 -30.36 21.14 2.94
CA ARG A 364 -31.09 20.12 3.73
C ARG A 364 -30.15 19.40 4.71
N LYS A 365 -30.16 19.78 5.98
CA LYS A 365 -29.62 18.97 7.09
C LYS A 365 -30.66 17.93 7.50
N LEU A 366 -30.37 16.64 7.29
CA LEU A 366 -31.08 15.53 7.93
C LEU A 366 -30.26 15.09 9.16
N GLU A 367 -30.72 15.41 10.36
CA GLU A 367 -29.97 15.14 11.62
C GLU A 367 -30.09 13.70 12.15
N THR A 368 -30.77 12.78 11.46
CA THR A 368 -31.06 11.42 12.00
C THR A 368 -30.58 10.23 11.15
N GLY A 369 -29.78 10.46 10.10
CA GLY A 369 -29.34 9.40 9.16
C GLY A 369 -27.84 9.30 8.92
N SER A 370 -27.03 10.16 9.55
CA SER A 370 -25.57 10.22 9.37
C SER A 370 -24.86 10.01 10.71
N PHE A 371 -23.91 9.07 10.74
CA PHE A 371 -23.03 8.85 11.89
C PHE A 371 -21.58 9.05 11.47
N HIS A 372 -20.94 10.05 12.06
CA HIS A 372 -19.51 10.32 11.91
C HIS A 372 -18.74 9.88 13.17
N SER A 373 -17.47 9.55 12.97
CA SER A 373 -16.53 9.22 14.03
C SER A 373 -15.09 9.40 13.52
N ARG A 374 -14.09 9.13 14.36
CA ARG A 374 -12.68 9.14 13.94
C ARG A 374 -12.11 7.73 13.82
N LEU A 375 -11.47 7.43 12.69
CA LEU A 375 -10.68 6.22 12.48
C LEU A 375 -9.29 6.61 11.97
N ASN A 376 -8.25 6.33 12.77
CA ASN A 376 -6.85 6.73 12.48
C ASN A 376 -6.72 8.23 12.18
N ASP A 377 -7.35 9.05 13.03
CA ASP A 377 -7.44 10.52 12.95
C ASP A 377 -8.11 11.11 11.69
N ARG A 378 -8.81 10.27 10.92
CA ARG A 378 -9.67 10.73 9.83
C ARG A 378 -11.11 10.73 10.26
N ASP A 379 -11.85 11.76 9.85
CA ASP A 379 -13.31 11.75 9.94
C ASP A 379 -13.85 10.71 8.97
N VAL A 380 -14.52 9.70 9.52
CA VAL A 380 -15.17 8.63 8.77
C VAL A 380 -16.62 8.55 9.17
N GLY A 381 -17.48 8.21 8.23
CA GLY A 381 -18.91 8.19 8.51
C GLY A 381 -19.70 7.37 7.52
N LEU A 382 -20.91 7.01 7.93
CA LEU A 382 -21.87 6.34 7.08
C LEU A 382 -23.21 7.05 7.17
N GLU A 383 -23.76 7.35 6.01
CA GLU A 383 -25.01 8.07 5.85
C GLU A 383 -25.93 7.34 4.87
N VAL A 384 -27.23 7.38 5.13
CA VAL A 384 -28.26 6.96 4.16
C VAL A 384 -28.67 8.16 3.33
N ALA A 385 -28.17 8.25 2.10
CA ALA A 385 -28.47 9.35 1.19
C ALA A 385 -29.87 9.22 0.56
N HIS A 386 -30.28 8.00 0.23
CA HIS A 386 -31.61 7.73 -0.33
C HIS A 386 -32.08 6.32 0.03
N MET A 387 -33.37 6.15 0.33
CA MET A 387 -33.98 4.85 0.57
C MET A 387 -35.36 4.77 -0.09
N SER A 388 -35.58 3.71 -0.88
CA SER A 388 -36.89 3.42 -1.45
C SER A 388 -37.91 3.02 -0.39
N ARG A 389 -39.20 3.25 -0.65
CA ARG A 389 -40.31 2.92 0.28
C ARG A 389 -40.36 1.44 0.66
N ASP A 390 -40.02 0.56 -0.29
CA ASP A 390 -39.95 -0.89 -0.09
C ASP A 390 -38.63 -1.35 0.55
N LYS A 391 -37.70 -0.43 0.85
CA LYS A 391 -36.35 -0.66 1.38
C LYS A 391 -35.47 -1.58 0.51
N ARG A 392 -35.88 -1.83 -0.74
CA ARG A 392 -35.16 -2.71 -1.68
C ARG A 392 -34.03 -1.99 -2.42
N ARG A 393 -34.04 -0.66 -2.43
CA ARG A 393 -32.96 0.16 -2.98
C ARG A 393 -32.54 1.20 -1.96
N VAL A 394 -31.25 1.21 -1.64
CA VAL A 394 -30.68 2.21 -0.75
C VAL A 394 -29.35 2.70 -1.33
N THR A 395 -29.16 4.03 -1.27
CA THR A 395 -27.91 4.71 -1.58
C THR A 395 -27.28 5.14 -0.27
N TYR A 396 -26.05 4.67 -0.03
CA TYR A 396 -25.25 5.02 1.14
C TYR A 396 -24.13 5.98 0.74
N THR A 397 -23.78 6.90 1.63
CA THR A 397 -22.56 7.70 1.51
C THR A 397 -21.59 7.23 2.57
N PHE A 398 -20.45 6.68 2.16
CA PHE A 398 -19.32 6.41 3.05
C PHE A 398 -18.40 7.62 3.00
N HIS A 399 -18.27 8.33 4.11
CA HIS A 399 -17.33 9.43 4.31
C HIS A 399 -15.98 8.88 4.78
N GLY A 400 -14.88 9.43 4.27
CA GLY A 400 -13.52 9.00 4.56
C GLY A 400 -13.06 7.74 3.81
N GLU A 401 -13.82 7.29 2.80
CA GLU A 401 -13.57 6.06 2.04
C GLU A 401 -13.49 6.29 0.54
N ASP A 402 -12.80 5.37 -0.15
CA ASP A 402 -12.59 5.40 -1.59
C ASP A 402 -12.77 4.00 -2.24
N HIS A 403 -12.24 3.85 -3.44
CA HIS A 403 -12.21 2.59 -4.18
C HIS A 403 -11.64 1.39 -3.39
N THR A 404 -10.80 1.63 -2.37
CA THR A 404 -10.20 0.57 -1.53
C THR A 404 -11.28 -0.26 -0.84
N LEU A 405 -12.23 0.39 -0.16
CA LEU A 405 -13.37 -0.28 0.45
C LEU A 405 -14.43 -0.59 -0.62
N GLY A 406 -14.75 0.39 -1.48
CA GLY A 406 -15.85 0.30 -2.43
C GLY A 406 -15.75 -0.89 -3.39
N LEU A 407 -14.57 -1.14 -3.98
CA LEU A 407 -14.40 -2.22 -4.95
C LEU A 407 -14.52 -3.61 -4.30
N ALA A 408 -13.87 -3.80 -3.15
CA ALA A 408 -13.89 -5.07 -2.42
C ALA A 408 -15.29 -5.37 -1.84
N LEU A 409 -15.96 -4.36 -1.29
CA LEU A 409 -17.33 -4.51 -0.78
C LEU A 409 -18.33 -4.79 -1.90
N ARG A 410 -18.22 -4.09 -3.03
CA ARG A 410 -19.04 -4.35 -4.21
C ARG A 410 -18.88 -5.78 -4.69
N TYR A 411 -17.65 -6.31 -4.72
CA TYR A 411 -17.39 -7.70 -5.07
C TYR A 411 -18.18 -8.64 -4.14
N CYS A 412 -18.08 -8.48 -2.82
CA CYS A 412 -18.80 -9.32 -1.87
C CYS A 412 -20.34 -9.26 -2.04
N ILE A 413 -20.90 -8.07 -2.30
CA ILE A 413 -22.35 -7.90 -2.43
C ILE A 413 -22.87 -8.50 -3.74
N LEU A 414 -22.16 -8.34 -4.86
CA LEU A 414 -22.59 -8.88 -6.16
C LEU A 414 -22.59 -10.41 -6.19
N HIS A 415 -21.79 -11.06 -5.34
CA HIS A 415 -21.79 -12.51 -5.20
C HIS A 415 -22.88 -13.02 -4.23
N SER A 416 -23.64 -12.13 -3.60
CA SER A 416 -24.85 -12.50 -2.87
C SER A 416 -25.99 -12.80 -3.85
N THR A 417 -26.68 -13.93 -3.67
CA THR A 417 -27.86 -14.31 -4.46
C THR A 417 -29.04 -13.33 -4.31
N LYS A 418 -29.01 -12.47 -3.28
CA LYS A 418 -30.06 -11.49 -2.99
C LYS A 418 -29.92 -10.20 -3.80
N ALA A 419 -28.70 -9.82 -4.17
CA ALA A 419 -28.42 -8.56 -4.84
C ALA A 419 -28.81 -8.62 -6.33
N THR A 420 -29.56 -7.63 -6.78
CA THR A 420 -29.84 -7.41 -8.21
C THR A 420 -28.79 -6.50 -8.83
N PHE A 421 -28.39 -5.47 -8.09
CA PHE A 421 -27.43 -4.47 -8.53
C PHE A 421 -26.65 -3.95 -7.33
N CYS A 422 -25.35 -3.75 -7.55
CA CYS A 422 -24.48 -3.07 -6.60
C CYS A 422 -23.44 -2.27 -7.39
N GLY A 423 -23.40 -0.97 -7.12
CA GLY A 423 -22.53 -0.02 -7.79
C GLY A 423 -22.01 1.01 -6.80
N TYR A 424 -20.88 1.62 -7.11
CA TYR A 424 -20.42 2.78 -6.36
C TYR A 424 -19.74 3.78 -7.29
N CYS A 425 -19.74 5.04 -6.88
CA CYS A 425 -19.00 6.09 -7.55
C CYS A 425 -18.26 6.96 -6.53
N VAL A 426 -17.15 7.53 -6.96
CA VAL A 426 -16.51 8.65 -6.28
C VAL A 426 -17.11 9.91 -6.93
N PRO A 427 -17.96 10.69 -6.24
CA PRO A 427 -18.65 11.83 -6.85
C PRO A 427 -17.66 12.89 -7.32
N HIS A 428 -16.59 13.12 -6.56
CA HIS A 428 -15.54 14.06 -6.91
C HIS A 428 -14.17 13.57 -6.39
N PRO A 429 -13.09 13.60 -7.20
CA PRO A 429 -11.77 13.08 -6.80
C PRO A 429 -11.13 13.77 -5.58
N LEU A 430 -11.53 15.03 -5.30
CA LEU A 430 -11.04 15.79 -4.13
C LEU A 430 -11.90 15.59 -2.87
N GLU A 431 -13.04 14.91 -2.97
CA GLU A 431 -13.89 14.61 -1.82
C GLU A 431 -13.59 13.19 -1.35
N ASP A 432 -13.23 13.05 -0.07
CA ASP A 432 -13.02 11.73 0.53
C ASP A 432 -14.37 11.10 0.88
N LYS A 433 -15.16 10.72 -0.12
CA LYS A 433 -16.40 9.96 0.05
C LYS A 433 -16.73 9.12 -1.17
N ILE A 434 -17.50 8.06 -0.97
CA ILE A 434 -18.12 7.26 -2.04
C ILE A 434 -19.63 7.18 -1.85
N HIS A 435 -20.36 7.21 -2.96
CA HIS A 435 -21.77 6.85 -2.99
C HIS A 435 -21.90 5.39 -3.42
N PHE A 436 -22.63 4.61 -2.64
CA PHE A 436 -22.72 3.17 -2.76
C PHE A 436 -24.20 2.76 -2.87
N ASP A 437 -24.58 2.27 -4.05
CA ASP A 437 -25.95 1.89 -4.39
C ASP A 437 -26.13 0.39 -4.27
N VAL A 438 -27.10 -0.03 -3.47
CA VAL A 438 -27.50 -1.43 -3.30
C VAL A 438 -28.96 -1.60 -3.69
N GLN A 439 -29.22 -2.55 -4.59
CA GLN A 439 -30.57 -2.95 -4.97
C GLN A 439 -30.72 -4.47 -4.86
N VAL A 440 -31.80 -4.93 -4.25
CA VAL A 440 -32.07 -6.35 -3.99
C VAL A 440 -33.37 -6.82 -4.65
N LYS A 441 -33.46 -8.13 -4.95
CA LYS A 441 -34.70 -8.73 -5.47
C LYS A 441 -35.76 -8.84 -4.39
N ASN A 442 -35.36 -9.42 -3.25
CA ASN A 442 -36.19 -9.71 -2.09
C ASN A 442 -35.41 -9.35 -0.80
N GLY A 443 -36.14 -8.95 0.25
CA GLY A 443 -35.54 -8.53 1.52
C GLY A 443 -35.18 -7.04 1.55
N SER A 444 -34.27 -6.68 2.46
CA SER A 444 -33.81 -5.30 2.67
C SER A 444 -32.42 -5.08 2.07
N ALA A 445 -32.22 -3.94 1.42
CA ALA A 445 -30.89 -3.53 0.95
C ALA A 445 -29.93 -3.27 2.13
N HIS A 446 -30.45 -2.84 3.28
CA HIS A 446 -29.68 -2.68 4.52
C HIS A 446 -29.07 -3.99 5.00
N ASP A 447 -29.86 -5.06 5.04
CA ASP A 447 -29.38 -6.38 5.47
C ASP A 447 -28.33 -6.92 4.49
N THR A 448 -28.50 -6.65 3.19
CA THR A 448 -27.55 -7.07 2.16
C THR A 448 -26.22 -6.32 2.26
N LEU A 449 -26.24 -5.01 2.53
CA LEU A 449 -25.00 -4.25 2.79
C LEU A 449 -24.29 -4.79 4.04
N ARG A 450 -25.04 -5.07 5.10
CA ARG A 450 -24.52 -5.63 6.36
C ARG A 450 -23.88 -7.00 6.14
N GLU A 451 -24.57 -7.89 5.43
CA GLU A 451 -24.06 -9.21 5.02
C GLU A 451 -22.79 -9.07 4.16
N GLY A 452 -22.75 -8.09 3.25
CA GLY A 452 -21.57 -7.78 2.44
C GLY A 452 -20.36 -7.36 3.27
N LEU A 453 -20.55 -6.49 4.28
CA LEU A 453 -19.49 -6.08 5.21
C LEU A 453 -19.00 -7.23 6.09
N LEU A 454 -19.91 -8.09 6.57
CA LEU A 454 -19.56 -9.30 7.32
C LEU A 454 -18.73 -10.25 6.45
N CYS A 455 -19.20 -10.52 5.24
CA CYS A 455 -18.51 -11.31 4.24
C CYS A 455 -17.09 -10.78 3.98
N LEU A 456 -16.96 -9.48 3.69
CA LEU A 456 -15.66 -8.84 3.44
C LEU A 456 -14.73 -8.99 4.64
N ARG A 457 -15.23 -8.75 5.86
CA ARG A 457 -14.47 -8.93 7.10
C ARG A 457 -13.99 -10.37 7.25
N ASP A 458 -14.86 -11.35 7.03
CA ASP A 458 -14.54 -12.77 7.19
C ASP A 458 -13.52 -13.25 6.15
N CYS A 459 -13.61 -12.76 4.91
CA CYS A 459 -12.58 -12.97 3.88
C CYS A 459 -11.22 -12.43 4.35
N PHE A 460 -11.14 -11.19 4.84
CA PHE A 460 -9.87 -10.61 5.32
C PHE A 460 -9.34 -11.28 6.60
N VAL A 461 -10.21 -11.73 7.50
CA VAL A 461 -9.82 -12.57 8.65
C VAL A 461 -9.18 -13.86 8.16
N HIS A 462 -9.77 -14.53 7.16
CA HIS A 462 -9.18 -15.74 6.60
C HIS A 462 -7.84 -15.47 5.90
N ILE A 463 -7.74 -14.40 5.10
CA ILE A 463 -6.48 -13.98 4.45
C ILE A 463 -5.39 -13.77 5.50
N LYS A 464 -5.70 -13.12 6.62
CA LYS A 464 -4.76 -12.93 7.74
C LYS A 464 -4.26 -14.26 8.31
N LEU A 465 -5.15 -15.24 8.49
CA LEU A 465 -4.80 -16.55 9.02
C LEU A 465 -3.93 -17.34 8.04
N ALA A 466 -4.32 -17.41 6.77
CA ALA A 466 -3.56 -18.09 5.73
C ALA A 466 -2.15 -17.48 5.58
N PHE A 467 -2.04 -16.15 5.54
CA PHE A 467 -0.75 -15.46 5.50
C PHE A 467 0.12 -15.77 6.73
N LYS A 468 -0.47 -15.80 7.93
CA LYS A 468 0.26 -16.17 9.15
C LYS A 468 0.76 -17.61 9.11
N SER A 469 -0.06 -18.55 8.63
CA SER A 469 0.32 -19.96 8.48
C SER A 469 1.45 -20.13 7.46
N ALA A 470 1.37 -19.47 6.31
CA ALA A 470 2.42 -19.46 5.29
C ALA A 470 3.75 -18.92 5.85
N LEU A 471 3.70 -17.83 6.64
CA LEU A 471 4.87 -17.25 7.30
C LEU A 471 5.52 -18.20 8.31
N GLN A 472 4.71 -18.97 9.04
CA GLN A 472 5.22 -19.97 9.98
C GLN A 472 5.87 -21.15 9.24
N SER A 473 5.24 -21.65 8.18
CA SER A 473 5.79 -22.73 7.35
C SER A 473 7.13 -22.32 6.76
N PHE A 474 7.19 -21.17 6.10
CA PHE A 474 8.40 -20.69 5.45
C PHE A 474 9.57 -20.50 6.43
N ARG A 475 9.30 -19.98 7.63
CA ARG A 475 10.32 -19.85 8.68
C ARG A 475 10.83 -21.19 9.18
N LYS A 476 9.96 -22.20 9.25
CA LYS A 476 10.34 -23.56 9.61
C LYS A 476 11.24 -24.16 8.54
N ASP A 477 10.85 -24.04 7.27
CA ASP A 477 11.62 -24.54 6.13
C ASP A 477 13.02 -23.90 6.06
N LEU A 478 13.11 -22.59 6.29
CA LEU A 478 14.40 -21.88 6.42
C LEU A 478 15.26 -22.37 7.59
N SER A 479 14.63 -22.76 8.71
CA SER A 479 15.36 -23.27 9.87
C SER A 479 15.85 -24.70 9.66
N ASP A 480 15.09 -25.50 8.91
CA ASP A 480 15.44 -26.88 8.56
C ASP A 480 16.51 -26.94 7.47
N GLN A 481 16.57 -25.96 6.55
CA GLN A 481 17.65 -25.83 5.56
C GLN A 481 18.99 -25.35 6.16
N LYS A 482 18.97 -24.74 7.34
CA LYS A 482 20.18 -24.25 8.05
C LYS A 482 20.79 -25.29 9.00
N LYS A 483 20.08 -26.38 9.28
CA LYS A 483 20.57 -27.54 10.03
C LYS A 483 21.15 -28.56 9.06
#